data_AF-A0A6L8BIV1-F1
#
_entry.id   AF-A0A6L8BIV1-F1
#
_cell.length_a   1.000
_cell.length_b   1.000
_cell.length_c   1.000
_cell.angle_alpha   90.00
_cell.angle_beta   90.00
_cell.angle_gamma   90.00
#
_symmetry.space_group_name_H-M   'P 1'
#
loop_
_entity.id
_entity.type
_entity.pdbx_description
1 polymer ?
#
loop_
_entity_poly.entity_id
_entity_poly.type
_entity_poly.pdbx_seq_one_letter_code
_entity_poly.pdbx_strand_id
1 'polypeptide(L)' 'MKAVGFTRSLPVEDSRCLVDYETPVPVPGSGDLLSGVEAVSVNPVDTMRRRRAATGQALE' A
#
# COMPACT_ATOMS: atom_id res chain seq x y z
N MET A 1 10.78 7.60 3.13
CA MET A 1 10.83 6.13 3.09
C MET A 1 10.27 5.62 1.78
N LYS A 2 10.83 4.51 1.29
CA LYS A 2 10.32 3.78 0.13
C LYS A 2 9.06 3.02 0.54
N ALA A 3 8.06 3.00 -0.34
CA ALA A 3 6.80 2.32 -0.12
C ALA A 3 6.26 1.75 -1.44
N VAL A 4 5.38 0.76 -1.33
CA VAL A 4 4.66 0.15 -2.46
C VAL A 4 3.17 0.36 -2.25
N GLY A 5 2.47 0.88 -3.26
CA GLY A 5 1.07 1.24 -3.14
C GLY A 5 0.33 1.23 -4.47
N PHE A 6 -0.92 1.67 -4.47
CA PHE A 6 -1.74 1.81 -5.67
C PHE A 6 -2.75 2.95 -5.48
N THR A 7 -3.10 3.64 -6.56
CA THR A 7 -4.17 4.65 -6.56
C THR A 7 -5.44 4.15 -7.21
N ARG A 8 -5.40 3.06 -7.99
CA ARG A 8 -6.57 2.46 -8.66
C ARG A 8 -6.56 0.95 -8.51
N SER A 9 -7.74 0.34 -8.37
CA SER A 9 -7.90 -1.11 -8.25
C SER A 9 -7.77 -1.80 -9.62
N LEU A 10 -6.55 -1.89 -10.14
CA LEU A 10 -6.24 -2.50 -11.43
C LEU A 10 -6.10 -4.05 -11.35
N PRO A 11 -6.30 -4.79 -12.47
CA PRO A 11 -5.95 -6.21 -12.58
C PRO A 11 -4.48 -6.45 -12.22
N VAL A 12 -4.14 -7.67 -11.76
CA VAL A 12 -2.76 -7.96 -11.31
C VAL A 12 -1.76 -8.00 -12.47
N GLU A 13 -2.27 -8.21 -13.68
CA GLU A 13 -1.53 -8.24 -14.93
C GLU A 13 -1.15 -6.83 -15.41
N ASP A 14 -1.79 -5.77 -14.90
CA ASP A 14 -1.37 -4.39 -15.21
C ASP A 14 -0.11 -4.07 -14.42
N SER A 15 0.94 -3.62 -15.11
CA SER A 15 2.23 -3.28 -14.50
C SER A 15 2.15 -2.12 -13.50
N ARG A 16 1.05 -1.37 -13.47
CA ARG A 16 0.78 -0.28 -12.52
C ARG A 16 -0.15 -0.71 -11.39
N CYS A 17 -0.48 -2.00 -11.27
CA CYS A 17 -1.34 -2.50 -10.21
C CYS A 17 -0.75 -2.31 -8.81
N LEU A 18 0.57 -2.18 -8.73
CA LEU A 18 1.36 -1.71 -7.59
C LEU A 18 2.50 -0.85 -8.13
N VAL A 19 2.83 0.24 -7.45
CA VAL A 19 3.89 1.17 -7.82
C VAL A 19 4.79 1.49 -6.64
N ASP A 20 6.07 1.63 -6.90
CA ASP A 20 7.03 2.18 -5.96
C ASP A 20 6.84 3.69 -5.85
N TYR A 21 6.91 4.22 -4.63
CA TYR A 21 6.87 5.65 -4.37
C TYR A 21 7.66 6.02 -3.11
N GLU A 22 7.97 7.31 -2.98
CA GLU A 22 8.59 7.86 -1.78
C GLU A 22 7.57 8.68 -0.99
N THR A 23 7.65 8.58 0.33
CA THR A 23 6.81 9.33 1.27
C THR A 23 7.63 9.71 2.51
N PRO A 24 7.30 10.75 3.28
CA PRO A 24 8.00 11.06 4.53
C PRO A 24 7.99 9.88 5.53
N VAL A 25 8.99 9.81 6.40
CA VAL A 25 8.96 8.88 7.54
C VAL A 25 7.92 9.42 8.54
N PRO A 26 6.92 8.63 8.97
CA PRO A 26 5.89 9.11 9.89
C PRO A 26 6.46 9.35 11.29
N VAL A 27 5.90 10.31 12.00
CA VAL A 27 6.18 10.56 13.41
C VAL A 27 5.13 9.81 14.25
N PRO A 28 5.51 8.85 15.10
CA PRO A 28 4.54 8.09 15.89
C PRO A 28 3.83 8.98 16.92
N GLY A 29 2.51 8.78 17.07
CA GLY A 29 1.70 9.43 18.09
C GLY A 29 1.86 8.79 19.47
N SER A 30 1.07 9.25 20.44
CA SER A 30 1.05 8.67 21.78
C SER A 30 0.55 7.22 21.74
N GLY A 31 1.43 6.27 22.07
CA GLY A 31 1.12 4.83 22.09
C GLY A 31 1.46 4.06 20.81
N ASP A 32 1.88 4.76 19.74
CA ASP A 32 2.32 4.13 18.51
C ASP A 32 3.80 3.72 18.57
N LEU A 33 4.18 2.73 17.76
CA LEU A 33 5.57 2.35 17.54
C LEU A 33 5.95 2.55 16.07
N LEU A 34 7.11 3.14 15.83
CA LEU A 34 7.72 3.20 14.50
C LEU A 34 8.64 1.99 14.30
N SER A 35 8.23 1.06 13.43
CA SER A 35 8.99 -0.15 13.13
C SER A 35 9.83 -0.01 11.86
N GLY A 36 11.11 -0.38 11.94
CA GLY A 36 11.97 -0.58 10.78
C GLY A 36 11.61 -1.90 10.10
N VAL A 37 10.83 -1.84 9.03
CA VAL A 37 10.33 -3.04 8.32
C VAL A 37 11.47 -3.72 7.56
N GLU A 38 11.83 -4.95 7.97
CA GLU A 38 12.83 -5.80 7.30
C GLU A 38 12.20 -6.72 6.24
N ALA A 39 11.00 -7.23 6.50
CA ALA A 39 10.28 -8.15 5.61
C ALA A 39 8.76 -8.10 5.84
N VAL A 40 7.99 -8.52 4.83
CA VAL A 40 6.53 -8.63 4.87
C VAL A 40 6.06 -9.93 4.20
N SER A 41 4.88 -10.44 4.57
CA SER A 41 4.21 -11.53 3.85
C SER A 41 3.02 -11.01 3.03
N VAL A 42 2.53 -11.84 2.11
CA VAL A 42 1.30 -11.58 1.35
C VAL A 42 0.23 -12.59 1.76
N ASN A 43 -0.96 -12.09 2.06
CA ASN A 43 -2.11 -12.84 2.54
C ASN A 43 -3.33 -12.61 1.61
N PRO A 44 -4.39 -13.44 1.71
CA PRO A 44 -5.60 -13.25 0.90
C PRO A 44 -6.24 -11.86 1.05
N VAL A 45 -6.15 -11.26 2.25
CA VAL A 45 -6.71 -9.91 2.52
C VAL A 45 -6.05 -8.83 1.68
N ASP A 46 -4.77 -8.96 1.33
CA ASP A 46 -4.06 -8.00 0.50
C ASP A 46 -4.66 -7.95 -0.90
N THR A 47 -4.98 -9.11 -1.47
CA THR A 47 -5.66 -9.19 -2.77
C THR A 47 -7.07 -8.64 -2.72
N MET A 48 -7.81 -8.88 -1.63
CA MET A 48 -9.17 -8.39 -1.44
C MET A 48 -9.21 -6.86 -1.30
N ARG A 49 -8.28 -6.29 -0.51
CA ARG A 49 -8.17 -4.84 -0.33
C ARG A 49 -7.77 -4.16 -1.64
N ARG A 50 -6.73 -4.67 -2.32
CA ARG A 50 -6.28 -4.08 -3.60
C ARG A 50 -7.39 -4.03 -4.65
N ARG A 51 -8.25 -5.05 -4.72
CA ARG A 51 -9.36 -5.12 -5.69
C ARG A 51 -10.58 -4.25 -5.34
N ARG A 52 -10.72 -3.81 -4.08
CA ARG A 52 -11.96 -3.16 -3.60
C ARG A 52 -11.77 -1.70 -3.17
N ALA A 53 -10.57 -1.32 -2.73
CA ALA A 53 -10.35 -0.03 -2.08
C ALA A 53 -10.48 1.18 -3.03
N ALA A 54 -10.27 0.99 -4.33
CA ALA A 54 -10.20 2.07 -5.32
C ALA A 54 -10.98 1.72 -6.59
N THR A 55 -12.17 1.13 -6.41
CA THR A 55 -13.07 0.75 -7.50
C THR A 55 -13.97 1.94 -7.85
N GLY A 56 -13.80 2.50 -9.04
CA GLY A 56 -14.62 3.61 -9.55
C GLY A 56 -14.05 5.01 -9.31
N GLN A 57 -13.10 5.18 -8.38
CA GLN A 57 -12.37 6.43 -8.18
C GLN A 57 -10.95 6.15 -7.69
N ALA A 58 -10.02 7.04 -8.03
CA ALA A 58 -8.64 6.93 -7.57
C ALA A 58 -8.50 7.35 -6.10
N LEU A 59 -7.65 6.66 -5.34
CA LEU A 59 -7.19 7.11 -4.02
C LEU A 59 -6.26 8.31 -4.19
N GLU A 60 -6.48 9.33 -3.35
CA GLU A 60 -5.61 10.51 -3.24
C GLU A 60 -4.39 10.24 -2.37
#